data_AF-A0A7S1SFM8-F1
#
_entry.id   AF-A0A7S1SFM8-F1
#
_cell.length_a   1.000
_cell.length_b   1.000
_cell.length_c   1.000
_cell.angle_alpha   90.00
_cell.angle_beta   90.00
_cell.angle_gamma   90.00
#
_symmetry.space_group_name_H-M   'P 1'
#
loop_
_entity.id
_entity.type
_entity.pdbx_description
1 polymer ?
#
loop_
_entity_poly.entity_id
_entity_poly.type
_entity_poly.pdbx_seq_one_letter_code
_entity_poly.pdbx_strand_id
1 'polypeptide(L)'
;RFCKREWILFPLAITGCLLAGCVMPVQGYILANATEVFYKYVGDALKEEVNIWSLWFVGCGVATLLGETIKWGLFTYIQESMILRLRDTSFRSLLRQDVGFYDDPANQPAGLTTTLERQTKQVAGIVGINCGNATGEL
;
A
#
# COMPACT_ATOMS: atom_id res chain seq x y z
N ARG A 1 -16.83 14.69 6.70
CA ARG A 1 -17.07 13.87 7.92
C ARG A 1 -17.13 12.36 7.61
N PHE A 2 -16.46 11.88 6.54
CA PHE A 2 -16.70 10.56 5.91
C PHE A 2 -15.85 9.39 6.48
N CYS A 3 -14.72 9.66 7.14
CA CYS A 3 -13.76 8.62 7.54
C CYS A 3 -13.90 8.12 9.00
N LYS A 4 -14.99 8.42 9.71
CA LYS A 4 -15.07 8.14 11.16
C LYS A 4 -14.92 6.66 11.55
N ARG A 5 -15.21 5.72 10.65
CA ARG A 5 -15.13 4.27 10.95
C ARG A 5 -13.76 3.68 10.60
N GLU A 6 -13.07 4.18 9.58
CA GLU A 6 -11.72 3.73 9.19
C GLU A 6 -10.58 4.52 9.86
N TRP A 7 -10.88 5.58 10.63
CA TRP A 7 -9.86 6.44 11.22
C TRP A 7 -8.95 5.74 12.24
N ILE A 8 -9.40 4.61 12.82
CA ILE A 8 -8.59 3.77 13.71
C ILE A 8 -7.66 2.84 12.91
N LEU A 9 -8.02 2.48 11.67
CA LEU A 9 -7.21 1.62 10.80
C LEU A 9 -6.09 2.40 10.09
N PHE A 10 -6.27 3.71 9.88
CA PHE A 10 -5.24 4.59 9.31
C PHE A 10 -3.92 4.65 10.11
N PRO A 11 -3.91 4.90 11.43
CA PRO A 11 -2.66 4.93 12.19
C PRO A 11 -1.98 3.57 12.22
N LEU A 12 -2.73 2.46 12.25
CA LEU A 12 -2.19 1.11 12.14
C LEU A 12 -1.45 0.91 10.79
N ALA A 13 -2.07 1.36 9.70
CA ALA A 13 -1.47 1.30 8.37
C ALA A 13 -0.20 2.18 8.26
N ILE A 14 -0.18 3.36 8.90
CA ILE A 14 1.01 4.24 8.96
C ILE A 14 2.15 3.56 9.72
N THR A 15 1.88 2.90 10.84
CA THR A 15 2.91 2.17 11.58
C THR A 15 3.47 0.99 10.78
N GLY A 16 2.62 0.28 10.02
CA GLY A 16 3.07 -0.77 9.10
C GLY A 16 3.91 -0.23 7.94
N CYS A 17 3.57 0.95 7.42
CA CYS A 17 4.34 1.66 6.41
C CYS A 17 5.75 2.03 6.88
N LEU A 18 5.89 2.54 8.12
CA LEU A 18 7.19 2.87 8.70
C LEU A 18 8.08 1.63 8.84
N LEU A 19 7.52 0.52 9.28
CA LEU A 19 8.25 -0.74 9.41
C LEU A 19 8.70 -1.29 8.04
N ALA A 20 7.85 -1.17 7.02
CA ALA A 20 8.17 -1.60 5.66
C ALA A 20 9.32 -0.77 5.05
N GLY A 21 9.34 0.56 5.25
CA GLY A 21 10.43 1.41 4.76
C GLY A 21 11.79 1.07 5.41
N CYS A 22 11.80 0.59 6.66
CA CYS A 22 13.01 0.13 7.33
C CYS A 22 13.55 -1.21 6.79
N VAL A 23 12.79 -1.96 5.98
CA VAL A 23 13.25 -3.26 5.45
C VAL A 23 14.41 -3.10 4.46
N MET A 24 14.34 -2.11 3.57
CA MET A 24 15.41 -1.84 2.59
C MET A 24 16.79 -1.61 3.23
N PRO A 25 16.96 -0.69 4.20
CA PRO A 25 18.27 -0.48 4.83
C PRO A 25 18.75 -1.70 5.63
N VAL A 26 17.84 -2.44 6.28
CA VAL A 26 18.19 -3.69 6.99
C VAL A 26 18.68 -4.75 6.01
N GLN A 27 18.03 -4.92 4.86
CA GLN A 27 18.47 -5.85 3.82
C GLN A 27 19.83 -5.45 3.25
N GLY A 28 20.07 -4.15 3.04
CA GLY A 28 21.37 -3.62 2.62
C GLY A 28 22.47 -3.89 3.65
N TYR A 29 22.18 -3.75 4.94
CA TYR A 29 23.12 -4.05 6.02
C TYR A 29 23.50 -5.54 6.04
N ILE A 30 22.53 -6.45 5.91
CA ILE A 30 22.80 -7.90 5.86
C ILE A 30 23.71 -8.24 4.66
N LEU A 31 23.43 -7.66 3.49
CA LEU A 31 24.21 -7.91 2.28
C LEU A 31 25.65 -7.35 2.39
N ALA A 32 25.82 -6.19 3.02
CA ALA A 32 27.13 -5.59 3.25
C ALA A 32 28.00 -6.48 4.15
N ASN A 33 27.45 -6.97 5.27
CA ASN A 33 28.17 -7.87 6.18
C ASN A 33 28.48 -9.22 5.53
N ALA A 34 27.53 -9.78 4.77
CA ALA A 34 27.77 -11.00 4.01
C ALA A 34 28.95 -10.82 3.03
N THR A 35 29.01 -9.67 2.36
CA THR A 35 30.11 -9.32 1.44
C THR A 35 31.45 -9.18 2.18
N GLU A 36 31.49 -8.56 3.35
CA GLU A 36 32.71 -8.45 4.16
C GLU A 36 33.27 -9.82 4.56
N VAL A 37 32.40 -10.75 4.95
CA VAL A 37 32.77 -12.13 5.31
C VAL A 37 33.42 -12.85 4.13
N PHE A 38 32.94 -12.63 2.90
CA PHE A 38 33.55 -13.20 1.69
C PHE A 38 34.98 -12.72 1.44
N TYR A 39 35.35 -11.51 1.87
CA TYR A 39 36.71 -10.98 1.70
C TYR A 39 37.66 -11.35 2.84
N LYS A 40 37.14 -11.64 4.05
CA LYS A 40 37.96 -11.81 5.26
C LYS A 40 38.34 -13.27 5.56
N TYR A 41 37.49 -14.24 5.21
CA TYR A 41 37.68 -15.65 5.55
C TYR A 41 37.94 -16.52 4.30
N VAL A 42 38.78 -17.55 4.44
CA VAL A 42 39.10 -18.51 3.39
C VAL A 42 38.94 -19.94 3.93
N GLY A 43 38.40 -20.86 3.11
CA GLY A 43 38.26 -22.27 3.47
C GLY A 43 36.97 -22.60 4.21
N ASP A 44 37.01 -23.52 5.17
CA ASP A 44 35.80 -24.02 5.82
C ASP A 44 35.16 -23.02 6.80
N ALA A 45 35.94 -22.12 7.40
CA ALA A 45 35.43 -21.02 8.23
C ALA A 45 34.52 -20.06 7.45
N LEU A 46 34.78 -19.86 6.15
CA LEU A 46 33.93 -19.04 5.28
C LEU A 46 32.53 -19.66 5.12
N LYS A 47 32.46 -20.98 4.96
CA LYS A 47 31.18 -21.68 4.74
C LYS A 47 30.28 -21.60 5.97
N GLU A 48 30.86 -21.71 7.16
CA GLU A 48 30.11 -21.65 8.43
C GLU A 48 29.51 -20.25 8.63
N GLU A 49 30.31 -19.21 8.47
CA GLU A 49 29.90 -17.82 8.63
C GLU A 49 28.83 -17.43 7.57
N VAL A 50 29.06 -17.77 6.29
CA VAL A 50 28.11 -17.49 5.20
C VAL A 50 26.78 -18.20 5.40
N ASN A 51 26.78 -19.44 5.91
CA ASN A 51 25.55 -20.18 6.18
C ASN A 51 24.69 -19.48 7.25
N ILE A 52 25.32 -18.91 8.29
CA ILE A 52 24.63 -18.12 9.32
C ILE A 52 24.00 -16.86 8.71
N TRP A 53 24.76 -16.09 7.92
CA TRP A 53 24.24 -14.88 7.25
C TRP A 53 23.13 -15.20 6.23
N SER A 54 23.24 -16.32 5.53
CA SER A 54 22.20 -16.81 4.60
C SER A 54 20.90 -17.15 5.34
N LEU A 55 20.97 -17.80 6.50
CA LEU A 55 19.81 -18.08 7.35
C LEU A 55 19.12 -16.79 7.82
N TRP A 56 19.88 -15.78 8.22
CA TRP A 56 19.33 -14.45 8.55
C TRP A 56 18.61 -13.80 7.37
N PHE A 57 19.17 -13.91 6.17
CA PHE A 57 18.55 -13.40 4.95
C PHE A 57 17.22 -14.10 4.63
N VAL A 58 17.19 -15.43 4.75
CA VAL A 58 15.95 -16.22 4.56
C VAL A 58 14.90 -15.85 5.60
N GLY A 59 15.29 -15.75 6.88
CA GLY A 59 14.38 -15.34 7.96
C GLY A 59 13.77 -13.95 7.73
N CYS A 60 14.60 -12.99 7.29
CA CYS A 60 14.14 -11.66 6.92
C CYS A 60 13.17 -11.70 5.73
N GLY A 61 13.47 -12.49 4.70
CA GLY A 61 12.60 -12.66 3.53
C GLY A 61 11.20 -13.19 3.89
N VAL A 62 11.12 -14.19 4.77
CA VAL A 62 9.83 -14.73 5.25
C VAL A 62 9.07 -13.70 6.07
N ALA A 63 9.74 -12.97 6.97
CA ALA A 63 9.11 -11.93 7.77
C ALA A 63 8.54 -10.80 6.90
N THR A 64 9.30 -10.35 5.90
CA THR A 64 8.86 -9.33 4.94
C THR A 64 7.68 -9.82 4.11
N LEU A 65 7.68 -11.07 3.64
CA LEU A 65 6.57 -11.66 2.89
C LEU A 65 5.25 -11.59 3.68
N LEU A 66 5.29 -12.02 4.94
CA LEU A 66 4.12 -12.00 5.82
C LEU A 66 3.68 -10.57 6.15
N GLY A 67 4.63 -9.70 6.51
CA GLY A 67 4.37 -8.30 6.86
C GLY A 67 3.75 -7.51 5.71
N GLU A 68 4.33 -7.63 4.51
CA GLU A 68 3.82 -7.00 3.29
C GLU A 68 2.43 -7.54 2.94
N THR A 69 2.22 -8.86 2.94
CA THR A 69 0.91 -9.44 2.61
C THR A 69 -0.21 -8.88 3.50
N ILE A 70 0.06 -8.75 4.80
CA ILE A 70 -0.88 -8.16 5.76
C ILE A 70 -1.09 -6.67 5.45
N LYS A 71 -0.01 -5.90 5.26
CA LYS A 71 -0.07 -4.46 4.93
C LYS A 71 -0.93 -4.21 3.69
N TRP A 72 -0.62 -4.92 2.59
CA TRP A 72 -1.34 -4.83 1.32
C TRP A 72 -2.82 -5.19 1.46
N GLY A 73 -3.13 -6.25 2.21
CA GLY A 73 -4.51 -6.64 2.50
C GLY A 73 -5.29 -5.56 3.25
N LEU A 74 -4.70 -4.96 4.29
CA LEU A 74 -5.33 -3.89 5.06
C LEU A 74 -5.58 -2.63 4.21
N PHE A 75 -4.58 -2.20 3.43
CA PHE A 75 -4.74 -1.05 2.54
C PHE A 75 -5.82 -1.28 1.48
N THR A 76 -5.91 -2.49 0.94
CA THR A 76 -6.95 -2.86 -0.03
C THR A 76 -8.34 -2.81 0.60
N TYR A 77 -8.49 -3.34 1.81
CA TYR A 77 -9.76 -3.30 2.54
C TYR A 77 -10.22 -1.86 2.86
N ILE A 78 -9.29 -1.00 3.28
CA ILE A 78 -9.57 0.43 3.55
C ILE A 78 -9.98 1.13 2.25
N GLN A 79 -9.26 0.88 1.15
CA GLN A 79 -9.54 1.44 -0.17
C GLN A 79 -10.96 1.08 -0.62
N GLU A 80 -11.34 -0.20 -0.57
CA GLU A 80 -12.66 -0.67 -0.99
C GLU A 80 -13.79 -0.06 -0.16
N SER A 81 -13.63 -0.05 1.16
CA SER A 81 -14.61 0.53 2.08
C SER A 81 -14.85 2.02 1.81
N MET A 82 -13.77 2.76 1.54
CA MET A 82 -13.84 4.19 1.21
C MET A 82 -14.53 4.43 -0.14
N ILE A 83 -14.19 3.64 -1.17
CA ILE A 83 -14.79 3.71 -2.50
C ILE A 83 -16.29 3.44 -2.46
N LEU A 84 -16.72 2.40 -1.75
CA LEU A 84 -18.14 2.04 -1.67
C LEU A 84 -18.97 3.19 -1.11
N ARG A 85 -18.48 3.87 -0.07
CA ARG A 85 -19.16 5.04 0.52
C ARG A 85 -19.15 6.26 -0.39
N LEU A 86 -18.06 6.48 -1.10
CA LEU A 86 -17.96 7.54 -2.11
C LEU A 86 -18.99 7.35 -3.21
N ARG A 87 -19.11 6.13 -3.75
CA ARG A 87 -20.11 5.81 -4.76
C ARG A 87 -21.52 6.01 -4.23
N ASP A 88 -21.84 5.46 -3.05
CA ASP A 88 -23.17 5.61 -2.44
C ASP A 88 -23.58 7.07 -2.23
N THR A 89 -22.69 7.88 -1.64
CA THR A 89 -22.97 9.30 -1.38
C THR A 89 -23.14 10.09 -2.67
N SER A 90 -22.30 9.83 -3.67
CA SER A 90 -22.34 10.51 -4.95
C SER A 90 -23.59 10.15 -5.75
N PHE A 91 -23.97 8.87 -5.81
CA PHE A 91 -25.21 8.45 -6.45
C PHE A 91 -26.44 9.06 -5.77
N ARG A 92 -26.46 9.09 -4.44
CA ARG A 92 -27.55 9.71 -3.69
C ARG A 92 -27.65 11.22 -3.93
N SER A 93 -26.52 11.88 -4.15
CA SER A 93 -26.48 13.31 -4.49
C SER A 93 -26.98 13.55 -5.91
N LEU A 94 -26.60 12.69 -6.86
CA LEU A 94 -27.08 12.72 -8.24
C LEU A 94 -28.62 12.64 -8.28
N LEU A 95 -29.21 11.65 -7.61
CA LEU A 95 -30.67 11.44 -7.59
C LEU A 95 -31.48 12.59 -6.98
N ARG A 96 -30.83 13.49 -6.22
CA ARG A 96 -31.48 14.64 -5.58
C ARG A 96 -31.36 15.93 -6.37
N GLN A 97 -30.70 15.91 -7.51
CA GLN A 97 -30.43 17.10 -8.31
C GLN A 97 -31.61 17.44 -9.23
N ASP A 98 -31.89 18.72 -9.42
CA ASP A 98 -33.03 19.20 -10.21
C ASP A 98 -32.93 18.81 -11.69
N VAL A 99 -34.09 18.64 -12.36
CA VAL A 99 -34.14 18.25 -13.78
C VAL A 99 -33.41 19.24 -14.67
N GLY A 100 -33.49 20.54 -14.38
CA GLY A 100 -32.79 21.59 -15.14
C GLY A 100 -31.26 21.55 -15.02
N PHE A 101 -30.69 20.81 -14.05
CA PHE A 101 -29.25 20.54 -14.02
C PHE A 101 -28.81 19.58 -15.12
N TYR A 102 -29.68 18.64 -15.48
CA TYR A 102 -29.42 17.61 -16.50
C TYR A 102 -29.63 18.10 -17.93
N ASP A 103 -30.24 19.27 -18.12
CA ASP A 103 -30.43 19.89 -19.44
C ASP A 103 -29.11 20.45 -20.02
N ASP A 104 -28.09 20.66 -19.17
CA ASP A 104 -26.75 21.03 -19.65
C ASP A 104 -26.07 19.80 -20.28
N PRO A 105 -25.59 19.88 -21.55
CA PRO A 105 -24.88 18.78 -22.19
C PRO A 105 -23.64 18.31 -21.43
N ALA A 106 -23.05 19.14 -20.55
CA ALA A 106 -21.95 18.74 -19.66
C ALA A 106 -22.39 17.84 -18.48
N ASN A 107 -23.65 17.93 -18.07
CA ASN A 107 -24.19 17.26 -16.87
C ASN A 107 -25.11 16.09 -17.22
N GLN A 108 -24.97 15.52 -18.41
CA GLN A 108 -25.73 14.33 -18.79
C GLN A 108 -25.44 13.17 -17.81
N PRO A 109 -26.45 12.38 -17.41
CA PRO A 109 -26.30 11.34 -16.38
C PRO A 109 -25.25 10.28 -16.75
N ALA A 110 -25.08 9.99 -18.04
CA ALA A 110 -24.02 9.11 -18.54
C ALA A 110 -22.61 9.72 -18.37
N GLY A 111 -22.45 11.02 -18.65
CA GLY A 111 -21.19 11.75 -18.46
C GLY A 111 -20.80 11.90 -16.99
N LEU A 112 -21.78 12.11 -16.11
CA LEU A 112 -21.55 12.19 -14.66
C LEU A 112 -21.15 10.83 -14.07
N THR A 113 -21.79 9.75 -14.51
CA THR A 113 -21.46 8.39 -14.04
C THR A 113 -20.02 8.01 -14.42
N THR A 114 -19.63 8.27 -15.67
CA THR A 114 -18.24 8.02 -16.11
C THR A 114 -17.21 8.88 -15.38
N THR A 115 -17.53 10.16 -15.14
CA THR A 115 -16.68 11.07 -14.35
C THR A 115 -16.54 10.60 -12.90
N LEU A 116 -17.63 10.16 -12.28
CA LEU A 116 -17.65 9.62 -10.94
C LEU A 116 -16.79 8.35 -10.84
N GLU A 117 -16.91 7.43 -11.80
CA GLU A 117 -16.06 6.23 -11.84
C GLU A 117 -14.59 6.59 -11.98
N ARG A 118 -14.25 7.56 -12.85
CA ARG A 118 -12.88 8.03 -13.01
C ARG A 118 -12.32 8.62 -11.71
N GLN A 119 -13.08 9.50 -11.05
CA GLN A 119 -12.68 10.10 -9.77
C GLN A 119 -12.52 9.03 -8.69
N THR A 120 -13.42 8.05 -8.64
CA THR A 120 -13.37 6.95 -7.69
C THR A 120 -12.12 6.09 -7.90
N LYS A 121 -11.77 5.76 -9.15
CA LYS A 121 -10.55 5.03 -9.50
C LYS A 121 -9.28 5.83 -9.17
N GLN A 122 -9.30 7.14 -9.37
CA GLN A 122 -8.17 8.00 -9.01
C GLN A 122 -7.95 8.03 -7.50
N VAL A 123 -9.03 8.19 -6.72
CA VAL A 123 -8.97 8.14 -5.25
C VAL A 123 -8.54 6.75 -4.77
N ALA A 124 -9.03 5.69 -5.40
CA ALA A 124 -8.59 4.33 -5.14
C ALA A 124 -7.07 4.20 -5.27
N GLY A 125 -6.54 4.60 -6.43
CA GLY A 125 -5.11 4.53 -6.70
C GLY A 125 -4.26 5.29 -5.68
N ILE A 126 -4.71 6.48 -5.25
CA ILE A 126 -3.98 7.30 -4.27
C ILE A 126 -3.98 6.64 -2.88
N VAL A 127 -5.11 6.08 -2.44
CA VAL A 127 -5.28 5.58 -1.07
C VAL A 127 -4.82 4.13 -0.90
N GLY A 128 -4.93 3.30 -1.93
CA GLY A 128 -4.55 1.89 -1.85
C GLY A 128 -3.10 1.64 -2.28
N ILE A 129 -2.94 0.92 -3.39
CA ILE A 129 -1.68 0.31 -3.83
C ILE A 129 -0.53 1.32 -3.91
N ASN A 130 -0.77 2.55 -4.38
CA ASN A 130 0.31 3.53 -4.52
C ASN A 130 0.76 4.10 -3.17
N CYS A 131 -0.11 4.17 -2.16
CA CYS A 131 0.29 4.57 -0.81
C CYS A 131 1.19 3.50 -0.16
N GLY A 132 0.89 2.22 -0.43
CA GLY A 132 1.74 1.10 -0.03
C GLY A 132 3.08 1.03 -0.79
N ASN A 133 3.09 1.37 -2.08
CA ASN A 133 4.31 1.40 -2.90
C ASN A 133 5.22 2.59 -2.58
N ALA A 134 4.65 3.75 -2.27
CA ALA A 134 5.43 4.94 -1.93
C ALA A 134 6.35 4.75 -0.72
N THR A 135 6.13 3.73 0.11
CA THR A 135 7.03 3.38 1.22
C THR A 135 8.13 2.39 0.85
N GLY A 136 8.03 1.69 -0.28
CA GLY A 136 9.07 0.79 -0.75
C GLY A 136 10.14 1.48 -1.61
N GLU A 137 9.87 2.67 -2.13
CA GLU A 137 10.78 3.42 -3.02
C GLU A 137 11.43 4.67 -2.38
N LEU A 138 11.09 4.98 -1.12
CA LEU A 138 11.73 6.06 -0.33
C LEU A 138 12.84 5.47 0.56
#